data_AF-A0A7N5K8X2-F1
#
_entry.id   AF-A0A7N5K8X2-F1
#
_cell.length_a   1.000
_cell.length_b   1.000
_cell.length_c   1.000
_cell.angle_alpha   90.00
_cell.angle_beta   90.00
_cell.angle_gamma   90.00
#
_symmetry.space_group_name_H-M   'P 1'
#
loop_
_entity.id
_entity.type
_entity.pdbx_description
1 polymer ?
#
loop_
_entity_poly.entity_id
_entity_poly.type
_entity_poly.pdbx_seq_one_letter_code
_entity_poly.pdbx_strand_id
1 'polypeptide(L)'
;SELNPFSCNQQDDGKMFIGGLSWDTSKKDLTEYLSRFGEVVDCTIKTDPVTGRSRGFGFVLFKDAASVEKVLELKEHKLDGKLIDPKRAKAL
;
A
#
# COMPACT_ATOMS: atom_id res chain seq x y z
N SER A 1 -26.07 17.27 20.94
CA SER A 1 -26.01 17.21 19.47
C SER A 1 -25.19 18.42 19.09
N GLU A 2 -23.93 18.31 18.71
CA GLU A 2 -23.49 17.83 17.41
C GLU A 2 -22.14 17.13 17.55
N LEU A 3 -22.10 15.83 17.22
CA LEU A 3 -20.86 15.13 16.99
C LEU A 3 -20.30 15.69 15.67
N ASN A 4 -19.16 16.37 15.70
CA ASN A 4 -18.41 16.69 14.48
C ASN A 4 -18.09 15.36 13.76
N PRO A 5 -18.71 15.03 12.61
CA PRO A 5 -18.46 13.76 11.92
C PRO A 5 -17.18 13.81 11.06
N PHE A 6 -16.41 14.90 11.12
CA PHE A 6 -15.26 15.17 10.26
C PHE A 6 -13.91 15.09 10.96
N SER A 7 -13.77 14.27 12.01
CA SER A 7 -12.43 13.75 12.36
C SER A 7 -12.12 12.56 11.45
N CYS A 8 -12.31 12.73 10.14
CA CYS A 8 -11.87 11.77 9.14
C CYS A 8 -10.37 11.99 9.01
N ASN A 9 -9.62 11.00 9.47
CA ASN A 9 -8.17 10.92 9.41
C ASN A 9 -7.75 10.67 7.94
N GLN A 10 -8.16 11.56 7.02
CA GLN A 10 -8.22 11.38 5.56
C GLN A 10 -6.86 11.10 4.91
N GLN A 11 -5.75 11.33 5.61
CA GLN A 11 -4.41 11.00 5.11
C GLN A 11 -4.08 9.49 5.24
N ASP A 12 -4.80 8.73 6.08
CA ASP A 12 -4.59 7.30 6.24
C ASP A 12 -5.60 6.44 5.47
N ASP A 13 -6.77 6.96 5.09
CA ASP A 13 -7.81 6.16 4.44
C ASP A 13 -7.38 5.62 3.06
N GLY A 14 -6.53 6.35 2.35
CA GLY A 14 -5.92 5.91 1.10
C GLY A 14 -4.60 5.13 1.27
N LYS A 15 -4.07 5.03 2.49
CA LYS A 15 -2.74 4.49 2.75
C LYS A 15 -2.80 3.00 3.07
N MET A 16 -1.95 2.24 2.40
CA MET A 16 -1.80 0.80 2.57
C MET A 16 -0.38 0.42 2.95
N PHE A 17 -0.27 -0.56 3.82
CA PHE A 17 0.93 -1.34 4.04
C PHE A 17 0.92 -2.52 3.06
N ILE A 18 2.04 -2.77 2.39
CA ILE A 18 2.21 -3.93 1.52
C ILE A 18 3.34 -4.79 2.07
N GLY A 19 3.01 -5.97 2.59
CA GLY A 19 3.99 -6.97 3.04
C GLY A 19 4.27 -8.05 1.99
N GLY A 20 5.31 -8.86 2.21
CA GLY A 20 5.61 -10.02 1.37
C GLY A 20 6.24 -9.69 0.01
N LEU A 21 6.73 -8.46 -0.16
CA LEU A 21 7.41 -8.04 -1.40
C LEU A 21 8.65 -8.90 -1.65
N SER A 22 8.96 -9.14 -2.93
CA SER A 22 10.24 -9.73 -3.29
C SER A 22 11.38 -8.75 -3.01
N TRP A 23 12.60 -9.27 -2.92
CA TRP A 23 13.78 -8.42 -2.74
C TRP A 23 14.07 -7.59 -3.99
N ASP A 24 13.67 -8.11 -5.15
CA ASP A 24 13.81 -7.48 -6.46
C ASP A 24 12.62 -6.58 -6.84
N THR A 25 11.53 -6.59 -6.06
CA THR A 25 10.34 -5.78 -6.34
C THR A 25 10.69 -4.30 -6.26
N SER A 26 10.48 -3.57 -7.35
CA SER A 26 10.75 -2.13 -7.41
C SER A 26 9.50 -1.30 -7.14
N LYS A 27 9.69 -0.02 -6.80
CA LYS A 27 8.59 0.96 -6.64
C LYS A 27 7.69 0.95 -7.88
N LYS A 28 8.30 0.89 -9.07
CA LYS A 28 7.59 0.86 -10.35
C LYS A 28 6.66 -0.36 -10.47
N ASP A 29 7.16 -1.56 -10.19
CA ASP A 29 6.38 -2.80 -10.32
C ASP A 29 5.21 -2.80 -9.35
N LEU A 30 5.45 -2.35 -8.11
CA LEU A 30 4.40 -2.24 -7.09
C LEU A 30 3.34 -1.20 -7.47
N THR A 31 3.77 -0.03 -7.96
CA THR A 31 2.85 1.02 -8.44
C THR A 31 2.05 0.53 -9.64
N GLU A 32 2.67 -0.09 -10.64
CA GLU A 32 2.00 -0.59 -11.84
C GLU A 32 0.98 -1.69 -11.49
N TYR A 33 1.36 -2.61 -10.59
CA TYR A 33 0.45 -3.62 -10.08
C TYR A 33 -0.76 -3.01 -9.38
N LEU A 34 -0.56 -2.07 -8.46
CA LEU A 34 -1.62 -1.48 -7.65
C LEU A 34 -2.47 -0.45 -8.42
N SER A 35 -1.93 0.13 -9.50
CA SER A 35 -2.64 1.09 -10.36
C SER A 35 -3.89 0.49 -11.01
N ARG A 36 -4.02 -0.84 -11.09
CA ARG A 36 -5.23 -1.53 -11.56
C ARG A 36 -6.44 -1.34 -10.65
N PHE A 37 -6.21 -0.99 -9.38
CA PHE A 37 -7.28 -0.79 -8.39
C PHE A 37 -7.64 0.70 -8.23
N GLY A 38 -6.71 1.61 -8.53
CA GLY A 38 -6.92 3.06 -8.54
C GLY A 38 -5.62 3.84 -8.70
N GLU A 39 -5.73 5.17 -8.76
CA GLU A 39 -4.58 6.07 -8.95
C GLU A 39 -3.67 6.04 -7.70
N VAL A 40 -2.42 5.59 -7.88
CA VAL A 40 -1.39 5.59 -6.84
C VAL A 40 -0.69 6.96 -6.83
N VAL A 41 -0.81 7.67 -5.71
CA VAL A 41 -0.22 9.00 -5.47
C VAL A 41 1.21 8.88 -4.97
N ASP A 42 1.46 7.96 -4.04
CA ASP A 42 2.82 7.67 -3.58
C ASP A 42 3.05 6.18 -3.36
N CYS A 43 4.31 5.78 -3.50
CA CYS A 43 4.74 4.42 -3.21
C CYS A 43 6.15 4.46 -2.63
N THR A 44 6.35 3.78 -1.51
CA THR A 44 7.61 3.75 -0.78
C THR A 44 7.93 2.31 -0.40
N ILE A 45 9.02 1.77 -0.94
CA ILE A 45 9.57 0.48 -0.50
C ILE A 45 10.56 0.74 0.63
N LYS A 46 10.44 0.01 1.73
CA LYS A 46 11.38 0.13 2.85
C LYS A 46 12.57 -0.76 2.58
N THR A 47 13.73 -0.14 2.45
CA THR A 47 15.02 -0.79 2.30
C THR A 47 15.84 -0.68 3.58
N ASP A 48 16.81 -1.57 3.74
CA ASP A 48 17.82 -1.48 4.77
C ASP A 48 18.79 -0.33 4.44
N PRO A 49 19.04 0.61 5.36
CA PRO A 49 19.84 1.79 5.08
C PRO A 49 21.34 1.51 4.90
N VAL A 50 21.83 0.34 5.34
CA VAL A 50 23.25 -0.04 5.25
C VAL A 50 23.51 -0.81 3.96
N THR A 51 22.65 -1.77 3.64
CA THR A 51 22.82 -2.69 2.50
C THR A 51 22.03 -2.28 1.26
N GLY A 52 21.07 -1.36 1.39
CA GLY A 52 20.16 -0.93 0.32
C GLY A 52 19.12 -1.99 -0.07
N ARG A 53 19.13 -3.18 0.55
CA ARG A 53 18.23 -4.28 0.18
C ARG A 53 16.81 -4.03 0.66
N SER A 54 15.82 -4.45 -0.13
CA SER A 54 14.41 -4.42 0.28
C SER A 54 14.18 -5.24 1.54
N ARG A 55 13.44 -4.67 2.49
CA ARG A 55 13.02 -5.36 3.73
C ARG A 55 11.79 -6.25 3.49
N GLY A 56 11.33 -6.37 2.25
CA GLY A 56 10.16 -7.17 1.89
C GLY A 56 8.82 -6.51 2.22
N PHE A 57 8.82 -5.19 2.47
CA PHE A 57 7.59 -4.44 2.69
C PHE A 57 7.70 -2.98 2.23
N GLY A 58 6.54 -2.37 2.04
CA GLY A 58 6.42 -0.98 1.62
C GLY A 58 5.08 -0.37 2.01
N PHE A 59 4.89 0.88 1.61
CA PHE A 59 3.66 1.62 1.77
C PHE A 59 3.23 2.20 0.44
N VAL A 60 1.93 2.26 0.22
CA VAL A 60 1.33 2.85 -0.97
C VAL A 60 0.21 3.78 -0.53
N LEU A 61 0.12 4.94 -1.16
CA LEU A 61 -0.95 5.91 -0.96
C LEU A 61 -1.75 5.99 -2.26
N PHE A 62 -3.01 5.63 -2.18
CA PHE A 62 -3.97 5.88 -3.24
C PHE A 62 -4.58 7.28 -3.12
N LYS A 63 -5.02 7.81 -4.25
CA LYS A 63 -5.78 9.06 -4.31
C LYS A 63 -7.14 8.94 -3.64
N ASP A 64 -7.79 7.79 -3.85
CA ASP A 64 -9.13 7.51 -3.36
C ASP A 64 -9.12 6.29 -2.43
N ALA A 65 -9.76 6.41 -1.26
CA ALA A 65 -9.91 5.33 -0.29
C ALA A 65 -10.68 4.11 -0.86
N ALA A 66 -11.56 4.32 -1.84
CA ALA A 66 -12.24 3.23 -2.55
C ALA A 66 -11.26 2.27 -3.25
N SER A 67 -10.07 2.75 -3.62
CA SER A 67 -9.02 1.90 -4.20
C SER A 67 -8.51 0.87 -3.19
N VAL A 68 -8.41 1.24 -1.91
CA VAL A 68 -8.01 0.36 -0.82
C VAL A 68 -9.02 -0.77 -0.64
N GLU A 69 -10.31 -0.48 -0.74
CA GLU A 69 -11.36 -1.50 -0.63
C GLU A 69 -11.27 -2.51 -1.78
N LYS A 70 -11.11 -2.04 -3.02
CA LYS A 70 -10.93 -2.91 -4.20
C LYS A 70 -9.70 -3.81 -4.09
N VAL A 71 -8.60 -3.32 -3.50
CA VAL A 71 -7.43 -4.15 -3.23
C VAL A 71 -7.84 -5.26 -2.25
N LEU A 72 -8.46 -4.91 -1.13
CA LEU A 72 -8.83 -5.86 -0.07
C LEU A 72 -9.95 -6.86 -0.46
N GLU A 73 -10.76 -6.54 -1.46
CA GLU A 73 -11.75 -7.48 -2.03
C GLU A 73 -11.10 -8.68 -2.72
N LEU A 74 -9.87 -8.50 -3.24
CA LEU A 74 -9.13 -9.59 -3.85
C LEU A 74 -8.55 -10.50 -2.75
N LYS A 75 -8.85 -11.81 -2.84
CA LYS A 75 -8.37 -12.78 -1.84
C LYS A 75 -6.84 -12.93 -1.80
N GLU A 76 -6.20 -12.84 -2.96
CA GLU A 76 -4.77 -13.11 -3.10
C GLU A 76 -4.13 -12.14 -4.10
N HIS A 77 -3.01 -11.54 -3.71
CA HIS A 77 -2.21 -10.70 -4.58
C HIS A 77 -0.87 -11.34 -4.88
N LYS A 78 -0.46 -11.34 -6.14
CA LYS A 78 0.82 -11.91 -6.57
C LYS A 78 1.61 -10.90 -7.38
N LEU A 79 2.85 -10.65 -6.96
CA LEU A 79 3.81 -9.75 -7.60
C LEU A 79 5.18 -10.43 -7.63
N ASP A 80 5.86 -10.39 -8.79
CA ASP A 80 7.18 -11.03 -8.98
C ASP A 80 7.24 -12.50 -8.56
N GLY A 81 6.16 -13.25 -8.79
CA GLY A 81 6.08 -14.66 -8.41
C GLY A 81 5.82 -14.91 -6.92
N LYS A 82 5.83 -13.88 -6.07
CA LYS A 82 5.53 -13.97 -4.63
C LYS A 82 4.13 -13.48 -4.29
N LEU A 83 3.57 -14.04 -3.22
CA LEU A 83 2.34 -13.52 -2.63
C LEU A 83 2.66 -12.28 -1.81
N ILE A 84 1.95 -11.19 -2.09
CA ILE A 84 2.01 -9.96 -1.31
C ILE A 84 0.75 -9.86 -0.45
N ASP A 85 0.88 -9.14 0.66
CA ASP A 85 -0.16 -9.03 1.69
C ASP A 85 -0.50 -7.54 1.92
N PRO A 86 -1.42 -6.96 1.12
CA PRO A 86 -1.88 -5.59 1.28
C PRO A 86 -2.81 -5.46 2.48
N LYS A 87 -2.55 -4.47 3.34
CA LYS A 87 -3.36 -4.17 4.53
C LYS A 87 -3.57 -2.67 4.65
N ARG A 88 -4.66 -2.24 5.29
CA ARG A 88 -4.84 -0.83 5.68
C ARG A 88 -3.66 -0.41 6.55
N ALA A 89 -3.02 0.70 6.21
CA ALA A 89 -1.96 1.22 7.05
C ALA A 89 -2.56 1.69 8.38
N LYS A 90 -1.92 1.34 9.50
CA LYS A 90 -2.25 1.92 10.80
C LYS A 90 -1.23 3.04 11.05
N ALA A 91 -1.68 4.28 11.13
CA ALA A 91 -0.91 5.30 11.84
C ALA A 91 -0.88 4.91 13.32
N LEU A 92 0.34 4.86 13.88
CA LEU A 92 0.57 4.71 15.32
C LEU A 92 0.43 6.06 16.00
#